data_AF-A0A844FJT2-F1
#
_entry.id   AF-A0A844FJT2-F1
#
_cell.length_a   1.000
_cell.length_b   1.000
_cell.length_c   1.000
_cell.angle_alpha   90.00
_cell.angle_beta   90.00
_cell.angle_gamma   90.00
#
_symmetry.space_group_name_H-M   'P 1'
#
loop_
_entity.id
_entity.type
_entity.pdbx_description
1 polymer ?
#
loop_
_entity_poly.entity_id
_entity_poly.type
_entity_poly.pdbx_seq_one_letter_code
_entity_poly.pdbx_strand_id
1 'polypeptide(L)'
;MPIISLTISLLFAMQVLQTISFDESTNWNKLTLAMLLSVSEVTLSKYLLALILAILSSIMVTLVGGLLNLIFKNTNNNLLFYIILSFSCGIIYNSFIIPIAIKFGTHNCKYIMMIFVTLPTFIAFILRHFNIKIQNIKISYTLYLLILLIISLIIFIISYYISLCISNRDIE
;
A
#
# COMPACT_ATOMS: atom_id res chain seq x y z
N MET A 1 3.27 3.92 18.87
CA MET A 1 2.72 4.47 17.62
C MET A 1 3.06 3.69 16.35
N PRO A 2 4.30 3.17 16.11
CA PRO A 2 4.64 2.61 14.79
C PRO A 2 3.80 1.39 14.40
N ILE A 3 3.50 0.50 15.36
CA ILE A 3 2.62 -0.65 15.12
C ILE A 3 1.23 -0.18 14.68
N ILE A 4 0.65 0.81 15.38
CA ILE A 4 -0.71 1.30 15.12
C ILE A 4 -0.80 1.93 13.73
N SER A 5 0.20 2.72 13.31
CA SER A 5 0.22 3.31 11.97
C SER A 5 0.31 2.24 10.87
N LEU A 6 1.13 1.20 11.07
CA LEU A 6 1.28 0.10 10.11
C LEU A 6 0.00 -0.75 10.01
N THR A 7 -0.66 -1.03 11.14
CA THR A 7 -1.91 -1.80 11.12
C THR A 7 -3.02 -1.02 10.43
N ILE A 8 -3.14 0.29 10.68
CA ILE A 8 -4.15 1.13 10.02
C ILE A 8 -3.89 1.17 8.51
N SER A 9 -2.64 1.39 8.07
CA SER A 9 -2.34 1.42 6.63
C SER A 9 -2.68 0.10 5.94
N LEU A 10 -2.35 -1.04 6.57
CA LEU A 10 -2.64 -2.35 6.01
C LEU A 10 -4.15 -2.63 5.94
N LEU A 11 -4.92 -2.28 6.98
CA LEU A 11 -6.36 -2.47 6.98
C LEU A 11 -7.04 -1.70 5.82
N PHE A 12 -6.64 -0.46 5.59
CA PHE A 12 -7.14 0.34 4.46
C PHE A 12 -6.67 -0.21 3.13
N ALA A 13 -5.41 -0.63 3.01
CA ALA A 13 -4.87 -1.15 1.76
C ALA A 13 -5.53 -2.50 1.37
N MET A 14 -5.88 -3.35 2.35
CA MET A 14 -6.62 -4.59 2.11
C MET A 14 -8.01 -4.37 1.51
N GLN A 15 -8.63 -3.20 1.70
CA GLN A 15 -9.94 -2.89 1.09
C GLN A 15 -9.86 -2.92 -0.44
N VAL A 16 -8.73 -2.52 -1.04
CA VAL A 16 -8.54 -2.56 -2.50
C VAL A 16 -8.68 -4.01 -3.00
N LEU A 17 -7.99 -4.95 -2.34
CA LEU A 17 -8.09 -6.38 -2.68
C LEU A 17 -9.53 -6.89 -2.54
N GLN A 18 -10.24 -6.48 -1.47
CA GLN A 18 -11.63 -6.88 -1.26
C GLN A 18 -12.53 -6.39 -2.39
N THR A 19 -12.38 -5.14 -2.85
CA THR A 19 -13.16 -4.66 -4.00
C THR A 19 -12.91 -5.48 -5.25
N ILE A 20 -11.65 -5.85 -5.54
CA ILE A 20 -11.33 -6.67 -6.72
C ILE A 20 -11.93 -8.07 -6.57
N SER A 21 -11.91 -8.65 -5.36
CA SER A 21 -12.53 -9.96 -5.13
C SER A 21 -14.05 -9.94 -5.27
N PHE A 22 -14.68 -8.83 -4.89
CA PHE A 22 -16.10 -8.64 -5.05
C PHE A 22 -16.48 -8.50 -6.53
N ASP A 23 -15.70 -7.74 -7.29
CA ASP A 23 -15.87 -7.60 -8.74
C ASP A 23 -15.71 -8.95 -9.47
N GLU A 24 -14.76 -9.78 -9.03
CA GLU A 24 -14.58 -11.13 -9.59
C GLU A 24 -15.79 -12.04 -9.28
N SER A 25 -16.29 -11.99 -8.04
CA SER A 25 -17.46 -12.78 -7.62
C SER A 25 -18.76 -12.40 -8.37
N THR A 26 -18.89 -11.12 -8.75
CA THR A 26 -20.05 -10.60 -9.46
C THR A 26 -19.89 -10.63 -10.99
N ASN A 27 -18.78 -11.20 -11.49
CA ASN A 27 -18.42 -11.17 -12.92
C ASN A 27 -18.43 -9.74 -13.50
N TRP A 28 -18.02 -8.74 -12.74
CA TRP A 28 -18.00 -7.34 -13.17
C TRP A 28 -17.29 -7.15 -14.53
N ASN A 29 -16.24 -7.93 -14.79
CA ASN A 29 -15.50 -7.91 -16.07
C ASN A 29 -16.38 -8.26 -17.31
N LYS A 30 -17.45 -9.04 -17.14
CA LYS A 30 -18.41 -9.33 -18.22
C LYS A 30 -19.38 -8.16 -18.42
N LEU A 31 -19.74 -7.47 -17.34
CA LEU A 31 -20.58 -6.27 -17.40
C LEU A 31 -19.84 -5.09 -18.02
N THR A 32 -18.54 -4.94 -17.78
CA THR A 32 -17.74 -3.86 -18.40
C THR A 32 -17.66 -3.98 -19.92
N LEU A 33 -17.64 -5.21 -20.45
CA LEU A 33 -17.72 -5.48 -21.90
C LEU A 33 -19.09 -5.06 -22.47
N ALA A 34 -20.18 -5.30 -21.74
CA ALA A 34 -21.51 -4.85 -22.13
C ALA A 34 -21.66 -3.31 -22.05
N MET A 35 -20.95 -2.66 -21.12
CA MET A 35 -20.94 -1.21 -20.94
C MET A 35 -19.92 -0.48 -21.82
N LEU A 36 -19.21 -1.18 -22.73
CA LEU A 36 -18.15 -0.64 -23.60
C LEU A 36 -17.07 0.17 -22.85
N LEU A 37 -16.78 -0.21 -21.60
CA LEU A 37 -15.75 0.45 -20.80
C LEU A 37 -14.36 -0.02 -21.25
N SER A 38 -13.42 0.93 -21.38
CA SER A 38 -12.03 0.59 -21.70
C SER A 38 -11.35 -0.07 -20.49
N VAL A 39 -10.55 -1.11 -20.73
CA VAL A 39 -9.88 -1.83 -19.62
C VAL A 39 -8.83 -0.95 -18.93
N SER A 40 -8.30 0.05 -19.65
CA SER A 40 -7.50 1.14 -19.08
C SER A 40 -8.27 2.00 -18.06
N GLU A 41 -9.54 2.29 -18.28
CA GLU A 41 -10.35 3.06 -17.31
C GLU A 41 -10.65 2.23 -16.06
N VAL A 42 -10.95 0.94 -16.24
CA VAL A 42 -11.19 0.02 -15.12
C VAL A 42 -9.94 -0.10 -14.25
N THR A 43 -8.77 -0.30 -14.85
CA THR A 43 -7.50 -0.37 -14.11
C THR A 43 -7.17 0.94 -13.41
N LEU A 44 -7.31 2.10 -14.09
CA LEU A 44 -7.11 3.42 -13.51
C LEU A 44 -8.00 3.65 -12.28
N SER A 45 -9.27 3.23 -12.33
CA SER A 45 -10.20 3.37 -11.20
C SER A 45 -9.70 2.67 -9.92
N LYS A 46 -9.03 1.51 -10.05
CA LYS A 46 -8.46 0.76 -8.93
C LYS A 46 -7.25 1.47 -8.31
N TYR A 47 -6.40 2.10 -9.13
CA TYR A 47 -5.29 2.91 -8.62
C TYR A 47 -5.78 4.21 -7.95
N LEU A 48 -6.81 4.86 -8.50
CA LEU A 48 -7.45 6.00 -7.84
C LEU A 48 -8.04 5.61 -6.49
N LEU A 49 -8.75 4.47 -6.42
CA LEU A 49 -9.27 3.93 -5.16
C LEU A 49 -8.14 3.69 -4.14
N ALA A 50 -7.03 3.07 -4.57
CA ALA A 50 -5.87 2.83 -3.72
C ALA A 50 -5.25 4.13 -3.18
N LEU A 51 -5.19 5.18 -4.00
CA LEU A 51 -4.67 6.48 -3.61
C LEU A 51 -5.59 7.18 -2.59
N ILE A 52 -6.91 7.16 -2.84
CA ILE A 52 -7.92 7.70 -1.91
C ILE A 52 -7.85 6.99 -0.56
N LEU A 53 -7.77 5.65 -0.57
CA LEU A 53 -7.64 4.85 0.65
C LEU A 53 -6.32 5.10 1.39
N ALA A 54 -5.22 5.36 0.67
CA ALA A 54 -3.96 5.74 1.28
C ALA A 54 -4.06 7.10 1.99
N ILE A 55 -4.72 8.09 1.39
CA ILE A 55 -4.99 9.39 2.02
C ILE A 55 -5.91 9.23 3.24
N LEU A 56 -6.97 8.44 3.14
CA LEU A 56 -7.84 8.13 4.28
C LEU A 56 -7.06 7.49 5.44
N SER A 57 -6.15 6.56 5.14
CA SER A 57 -5.30 5.94 6.16
C SER A 57 -4.42 6.96 6.88
N SER A 58 -3.87 7.94 6.17
CA SER A 58 -3.00 8.97 6.74
C SER A 58 -3.80 9.95 7.61
N ILE A 59 -5.01 10.30 7.20
CA ILE A 59 -5.98 11.07 8.01
C ILE A 59 -6.37 10.31 9.27
N MET A 60 -6.62 9.00 9.20
CA MET A 60 -6.93 8.22 10.39
C MET A 60 -5.76 8.18 11.37
N VAL A 61 -4.52 8.08 10.87
CA VAL A 61 -3.31 8.16 11.70
C VAL A 61 -3.13 9.53 12.34
N THR A 62 -3.46 10.64 11.65
CA THR A 62 -3.42 11.99 12.25
C THR A 62 -4.43 12.12 13.38
N LEU A 63 -5.65 11.63 13.20
CA LEU A 63 -6.72 11.67 14.20
C LEU A 63 -6.35 10.86 15.44
N VAL A 64 -5.98 9.59 15.25
CA VAL A 64 -5.60 8.69 16.36
C VAL A 64 -4.34 9.20 17.06
N GLY A 65 -3.34 9.65 16.29
CA GLY A 65 -2.11 10.24 16.82
C GLY A 65 -2.36 11.51 17.63
N GLY A 66 -3.22 12.40 17.13
CA GLY A 66 -3.60 13.65 17.79
C GLY A 66 -4.33 13.41 19.10
N LEU A 67 -5.32 12.49 19.10
CA LEU A 67 -6.06 12.10 20.31
C LEU A 67 -5.12 11.53 21.38
N LEU A 68 -4.19 10.66 20.99
CA LEU A 68 -3.24 10.05 21.94
C LEU A 68 -2.26 11.07 22.53
N ASN A 69 -1.81 12.05 21.74
CA ASN A 69 -0.97 13.14 22.25
C ASN A 69 -1.72 14.02 23.27
N LEU A 70 -3.01 14.28 23.05
CA LEU A 70 -3.85 15.03 24.00
C LEU A 70 -4.04 14.29 25.32
N ILE A 71 -4.33 12.98 25.27
CA ILE A 71 -4.61 12.15 26.46
C ILE A 71 -3.34 11.94 27.29
N PHE A 72 -2.23 11.54 26.65
CA PHE A 72 -1.02 11.15 27.35
C PHE A 72 -0.03 12.31 27.58
N LYS A 73 -0.37 13.54 27.15
CA LYS A 73 0.53 14.72 27.12
C LYS A 73 1.92 14.41 26.56
N ASN A 74 1.99 13.44 25.67
CA ASN A 74 3.26 12.98 25.13
C ASN A 74 3.53 13.80 23.86
N THR A 75 4.53 14.66 23.90
CA THR A 75 4.98 15.46 22.74
C THR A 75 5.80 14.58 21.81
N ASN A 76 5.17 13.54 21.25
CA ASN A 76 5.81 12.73 20.24
C ASN A 76 5.94 13.58 18.96
N ASN A 77 7.12 14.18 18.79
CA ASN A 77 7.52 14.99 17.64
C ASN A 77 7.57 14.20 16.30
N ASN A 78 7.26 12.89 16.34
CA ASN A 78 7.35 11.98 15.22
C ASN A 78 5.99 11.68 14.57
N LEU A 79 4.93 12.44 14.86
CA LEU A 79 3.61 12.19 14.27
C LEU A 79 3.65 12.27 12.73
N LEU A 80 4.39 13.25 12.19
CA LEU A 80 4.59 13.41 10.74
C LEU A 80 5.29 12.19 10.10
N PHE A 81 6.22 11.57 10.84
CA PHE A 81 6.89 10.34 10.41
C PHE A 81 5.90 9.19 10.25
N TYR A 82 4.97 9.01 11.19
CA TYR A 82 4.00 7.93 11.14
C TYR A 82 2.96 8.11 10.02
N ILE A 83 2.59 9.35 9.70
CA ILE A 83 1.66 9.69 8.60
C ILE A 83 2.26 9.33 7.25
N ILE A 84 3.51 9.74 7.02
CA ILE A 84 4.22 9.44 5.77
C ILE A 84 4.45 7.93 5.65
N LEU A 85 4.83 7.28 6.76
CA LEU A 85 5.06 5.84 6.79
C LEU A 85 3.77 5.05 6.50
N SER A 86 2.61 5.45 7.05
CA SER A 86 1.33 4.80 6.75
C SER A 86 0.93 4.97 5.29
N PHE A 87 1.09 6.18 4.74
CA PHE A 87 0.78 6.47 3.34
C PHE A 87 1.67 5.65 2.39
N SER A 88 2.98 5.70 2.57
CA SER A 88 3.93 4.95 1.75
C SER A 88 3.72 3.44 1.85
N CYS A 89 3.45 2.90 3.04
CA CYS A 89 3.21 1.46 3.21
C CYS A 89 1.95 1.00 2.45
N GLY A 90 0.85 1.75 2.55
CA GLY A 90 -0.39 1.43 1.83
C GLY A 90 -0.22 1.48 0.31
N ILE A 91 0.50 2.48 -0.20
CA ILE A 91 0.80 2.61 -1.63
C ILE A 91 1.67 1.46 -2.13
N ILE A 92 2.74 1.13 -1.40
CA ILE A 92 3.64 0.03 -1.77
C ILE A 92 2.87 -1.28 -1.81
N TYR A 93 2.04 -1.57 -0.80
CA TYR A 93 1.20 -2.78 -0.79
C TYR A 93 0.30 -2.87 -2.03
N ASN A 94 -0.44 -1.80 -2.33
CA ASN A 94 -1.35 -1.75 -3.46
C ASN A 94 -0.62 -1.83 -4.81
N SER A 95 0.59 -1.27 -4.91
CA SER A 95 1.41 -1.33 -6.11
C SER A 95 1.81 -2.77 -6.49
N PHE A 96 1.93 -3.69 -5.53
CA PHE A 96 2.16 -5.10 -5.86
C PHE A 96 0.85 -5.83 -6.12
N ILE A 97 -0.19 -5.55 -5.33
CA ILE A 97 -1.41 -6.33 -5.38
C ILE A 97 -2.27 -6.08 -6.60
N ILE A 98 -2.41 -4.83 -7.05
CA ILE A 98 -3.25 -4.52 -8.20
C ILE A 98 -2.78 -5.24 -9.48
N PRO A 99 -1.52 -5.13 -9.94
CA PRO A 99 -1.09 -5.80 -11.17
C PRO A 99 -1.19 -7.33 -11.08
N ILE A 100 -0.98 -7.89 -9.89
CA ILE A 100 -1.06 -9.34 -9.68
C ILE A 100 -2.52 -9.79 -9.66
N ALA A 101 -3.42 -9.02 -9.04
CA ALA A 101 -4.84 -9.33 -9.02
C ALA A 101 -5.44 -9.34 -10.43
N ILE A 102 -4.98 -8.42 -11.29
CA ILE A 102 -5.39 -8.38 -12.70
C ILE A 102 -4.87 -9.61 -13.45
N LYS A 103 -3.61 -9.99 -13.27
CA LYS A 103 -2.98 -11.08 -14.03
C LYS A 103 -3.36 -12.49 -13.57
N PHE A 104 -3.42 -12.71 -12.27
CA PHE A 104 -3.51 -14.05 -11.65
C PHE A 104 -4.82 -14.28 -10.90
N GLY A 105 -5.73 -13.31 -10.88
CA GLY A 105 -6.98 -13.35 -10.12
C GLY A 105 -6.79 -13.18 -8.61
N THR A 106 -7.89 -13.00 -7.89
CA THR A 106 -7.84 -12.67 -6.45
C THR A 106 -7.41 -13.83 -5.56
N HIS A 107 -7.59 -15.07 -6.02
CA HIS A 107 -7.23 -16.26 -5.23
C HIS A 107 -5.72 -16.32 -4.96
N ASN A 108 -4.90 -15.95 -5.95
CA ASN A 108 -3.45 -16.00 -5.86
C ASN A 108 -2.86 -14.79 -5.09
N CYS A 109 -3.61 -13.70 -4.97
CA CYS A 109 -3.19 -12.53 -4.19
C CYS A 109 -3.09 -12.79 -2.68
N LYS A 110 -3.80 -13.80 -2.15
CA LYS A 110 -3.70 -14.19 -0.74
C LYS A 110 -2.27 -14.59 -0.35
N TYR A 111 -1.55 -15.26 -1.25
CA TYR A 111 -0.14 -15.64 -1.01
C TYR A 111 0.77 -14.41 -0.92
N ILE A 112 0.51 -13.36 -1.70
CA ILE A 112 1.27 -12.11 -1.65
C ILE A 112 1.00 -11.33 -0.37
N MET A 113 -0.25 -11.32 0.10
CA MET A 113 -0.57 -10.77 1.42
C MET A 113 0.23 -11.47 2.52
N MET A 114 0.32 -12.80 2.45
CA MET A 114 1.12 -13.60 3.38
C MET A 114 2.61 -13.24 3.30
N ILE A 115 3.18 -13.17 2.11
CA ILE A 115 4.58 -12.75 1.90
C ILE A 115 4.83 -11.35 2.45
N PHE A 116 3.95 -10.39 2.17
CA PHE A 116 4.13 -9.00 2.58
C PHE A 116 4.13 -8.82 4.11
N VAL A 117 3.34 -9.62 4.83
CA VAL A 117 3.33 -9.61 6.31
C VAL A 117 4.54 -10.37 6.88
N THR A 118 4.97 -11.44 6.22
CA THR A 118 6.06 -12.30 6.71
C THR A 118 7.44 -11.70 6.43
N LEU A 119 7.60 -10.97 5.33
CA LEU A 119 8.89 -10.44 4.88
C LEU A 119 9.52 -9.43 5.87
N PRO A 120 8.79 -8.45 6.45
CA PRO A 120 9.33 -7.55 7.47
C PRO A 120 9.76 -8.27 8.75
N THR A 121 9.00 -9.29 9.18
CA THR A 121 9.32 -10.06 10.40
C THR A 121 10.56 -10.91 10.19
N PHE A 122 10.70 -11.52 9.01
CA PHE A 122 11.87 -12.31 8.64
C PHE A 122 13.14 -11.45 8.53
N ILE A 123 13.04 -10.28 7.91
CA ILE A 123 14.14 -9.30 7.82
C ILE A 123 14.58 -8.85 9.21
N ALA A 124 13.63 -8.49 10.08
CA ALA A 124 13.93 -8.09 11.45
C ALA A 124 14.63 -9.20 12.25
N PHE A 125 14.22 -10.46 12.05
CA PHE A 125 14.83 -11.63 12.68
C PHE A 125 16.30 -11.82 12.25
N ILE A 126 16.56 -11.75 10.94
CA ILE A 126 17.92 -11.88 10.36
C ILE A 126 18.84 -10.76 10.85
N LEU A 127 18.39 -9.51 10.80
CA LEU A 127 19.17 -8.36 11.25
C LEU A 127 19.58 -8.48 12.72
N ARG A 128 18.67 -9.00 13.56
CA ARG A 128 18.96 -9.28 14.97
C ARG A 128 19.96 -10.42 15.14
N HIS A 129 19.86 -11.47 14.34
CA HIS A 129 20.77 -12.61 14.39
C HIS A 129 22.20 -12.23 13.96
N PHE A 130 22.36 -11.37 12.95
CA PHE A 130 23.67 -10.93 12.45
C PHE A 130 24.24 -9.70 13.17
N ASN A 131 23.56 -9.18 14.20
CA ASN A 131 23.98 -7.98 14.96
C ASN A 131 24.34 -6.77 14.06
N ILE A 132 23.71 -6.66 12.88
CA ILE A 132 23.96 -5.56 11.95
C ILE A 132 23.30 -4.30 12.52
N LYS A 133 24.12 -3.40 13.06
CA LYS A 133 23.65 -2.09 13.52
C LYS A 133 23.48 -1.16 12.30
N ILE A 134 22.24 -0.88 11.92
CA ILE A 134 21.84 0.10 10.87
C ILE A 134 22.27 1.56 11.20
N GLN A 135 22.89 1.79 12.35
CA GLN A 135 23.11 3.10 12.97
C GLN A 135 24.12 4.03 12.25
N ASN A 136 24.77 3.59 11.16
CA ASN A 136 25.88 4.32 10.56
C ASN A 136 25.50 5.33 9.46
N ILE A 137 24.22 5.58 9.22
CA ILE A 137 23.77 6.55 8.21
C ILE A 137 23.29 7.82 8.91
N LYS A 138 24.17 8.84 9.00
CA LYS A 138 23.85 10.18 9.53
C LYS A 138 23.03 11.00 8.52
N ILE A 139 21.87 10.50 8.11
CA ILE A 139 20.91 11.25 7.29
C ILE A 139 19.87 11.86 8.24
N SER A 140 19.45 13.10 7.97
CA SER A 140 18.38 13.73 8.75
C SER A 140 17.07 12.95 8.59
N TYR A 141 16.31 12.81 9.67
CA TYR A 141 15.05 12.06 9.66
C TYR A 141 14.05 12.57 8.61
N THR A 142 14.07 13.87 8.31
CA THR A 142 13.24 14.50 7.28
C THR A 142 13.63 14.08 5.87
N LEU A 143 14.93 13.99 5.56
CA LEU A 143 15.41 13.51 4.26
C LEU A 143 15.06 12.04 4.02
N TYR A 144 15.18 11.20 5.06
CA TYR A 144 14.79 9.78 4.97
C TYR A 144 13.31 9.61 4.60
N LEU A 145 12.43 10.40 5.23
CA LEU A 145 11.00 10.40 4.94
C LEU A 145 10.68 10.86 3.52
N LEU A 146 11.36 11.91 3.04
CA LEU A 146 11.19 12.42 1.68
C LEU A 146 11.58 11.37 0.64
N ILE A 147 12.73 10.71 0.86
CA ILE A 147 13.22 9.64 -0.01
C ILE A 147 12.23 8.47 -0.04
N LEU A 148 11.73 8.04 1.12
CA LEU A 148 10.73 6.96 1.21
C LEU A 148 9.45 7.29 0.43
N LEU A 149 8.96 8.53 0.57
CA LEU A 149 7.76 8.99 -0.12
C LEU A 149 7.97 9.00 -1.64
N ILE A 150 9.08 9.58 -2.11
CA ILE A 150 9.43 9.63 -3.54
C ILE A 150 9.53 8.21 -4.11
N ILE A 151 10.23 7.31 -3.43
CA ILE A 151 10.37 5.90 -3.84
C ILE A 151 9.00 5.22 -3.91
N SER A 152 8.13 5.42 -2.92
CA SER A 152 6.80 4.82 -2.93
C SER A 152 5.93 5.29 -4.10
N LEU A 153 6.02 6.58 -4.46
CA LEU A 153 5.33 7.12 -5.63
C LEU A 153 5.89 6.59 -6.94
N ILE A 154 7.22 6.51 -7.08
CA ILE A 154 7.87 5.94 -8.28
C ILE A 154 7.41 4.50 -8.49
N ILE A 155 7.44 3.67 -7.43
CA ILE A 155 6.99 2.28 -7.50
C ILE A 155 5.51 2.20 -7.92
N PHE A 156 4.67 3.09 -7.40
CA PHE A 156 3.25 3.14 -7.74
C PHE A 156 3.01 3.49 -9.22
N ILE A 157 3.75 4.46 -9.75
CA ILE A 157 3.68 4.86 -11.15
C ILE A 157 4.16 3.72 -12.06
N ILE A 158 5.28 3.08 -11.72
CA ILE A 158 5.80 1.92 -12.46
C ILE A 158 4.78 0.79 -12.46
N SER A 159 4.18 0.50 -11.31
CA SER A 159 3.14 -0.51 -11.16
C SER A 159 1.93 -0.25 -12.06
N TYR A 160 1.49 1.02 -12.14
CA TYR A 160 0.41 1.42 -13.04
C TYR A 160 0.72 1.07 -14.51
N TYR A 161 1.91 1.43 -15.01
CA TYR A 161 2.32 1.07 -16.37
C TYR A 161 2.40 -0.44 -16.60
N ILE A 162 2.88 -1.21 -15.61
CA ILE A 162 2.91 -2.67 -15.68
C ILE A 162 1.49 -3.23 -15.79
N SER A 163 0.54 -2.73 -14.98
CA SER A 163 -0.85 -3.19 -15.04
C SER A 163 -1.53 -2.87 -16.37
N LEU A 164 -1.26 -1.71 -16.98
CA LEU A 164 -1.75 -1.38 -18.31
C LEU A 164 -1.18 -2.32 -19.38
N CYS A 165 0.13 -2.61 -19.31
CA CYS A 165 0.79 -3.51 -20.25
C CYS A 165 0.21 -4.93 -20.18
N ILE A 166 -0.08 -5.43 -18.97
CA ILE A 166 -0.72 -6.73 -18.76
C ILE A 166 -2.14 -6.71 -19.32
N SER A 167 -2.92 -5.69 -18.94
CA SER A 167 -4.32 -5.57 -19.33
C SER A 167 -4.55 -5.49 -20.84
N ASN A 168 -3.67 -4.81 -21.58
CA ASN A 168 -3.80 -4.70 -23.04
C ASN A 168 -3.48 -6.03 -23.72
N ARG A 169 -2.59 -6.84 -23.13
CA ARG A 169 -2.17 -8.13 -23.70
C ARG A 169 -3.25 -9.21 -23.62
N ASP A 170 -4.18 -9.10 -22.68
CA ASP A 170 -5.27 -10.07 -22.50
C ASP A 170 -6.46 -9.82 -23.46
N ILE A 171 -6.42 -8.72 -24.24
CA ILE A 171 -7.47 -8.32 -25.19
C ILE A 171 -7.07 -8.64 -26.66
N GLU A 172 -5.78 -8.82 -26.93
CA GLU A 172 -5.24 -9.29 -28.24
C GLU A 172 -5.34 -10.81 -28.39
#